data_AF-W9TCI5-F1
#
_entry.id   AF-W9TCI5-F1
#
_cell.length_a   1.000
_cell.length_b   1.000
_cell.length_c   1.000
_cell.angle_alpha   90.00
_cell.angle_beta   90.00
_cell.angle_gamma   90.00
#
_symmetry.space_group_name_H-M   'P 1'
#
loop_
_entity.id
_entity.type
_entity.pdbx_description
1 polymer ?
#
loop_
_entity_poly.entity_id
_entity_poly.type
_entity_poly.pdbx_seq_one_letter_code
_entity_poly.pdbx_strand_id
1 'polypeptide(L)'
;MSLDPLLAGLLIVAYVAFKRLTARYAVVGILLLGVVLMLVQGRVDLSRLEFELAAPILTMPAFSFNALLSVALPLFLITLTGQYMPGMLVLRNDGYTTSANPIVTVTGLGSLLMAPFGSHAFNIAAITAAICTGKQAHEDPSKRWIAGVAAGVFYILVGVFGVTLAAVFMAFPATFITTLAGLALLGTLGGSLASAMSDPNTREAALITFLAAAANITLLGIGGAFWGLVIGLVAYALLNGRLPRRQGASTSAFDPAAAPAGGQEVGK
;
A
#
# COMPACT_ATOMS: atom_id res chain seq x y z
N MET A 1 14.76 0.99 -25.14
CA MET A 1 14.91 1.89 -23.98
C MET A 1 16.39 2.01 -23.67
N SER A 2 17.04 3.08 -24.12
CA SER A 2 18.41 3.39 -23.74
C SER A 2 18.39 4.03 -22.35
N LEU A 3 18.83 3.30 -21.33
CA LEU A 3 19.13 3.87 -20.02
C LEU A 3 20.22 4.94 -20.20
N ASP A 4 20.07 6.10 -19.57
CA ASP A 4 21.11 7.14 -19.48
C ASP A 4 21.75 7.04 -18.09
N PRO A 5 22.84 6.27 -17.92
CA PRO A 5 23.38 5.98 -16.60
C PRO A 5 23.98 7.22 -15.94
N LEU A 6 24.46 8.18 -16.74
CA LEU A 6 25.01 9.44 -16.24
C LEU A 6 23.91 10.28 -15.60
N LEU A 7 22.77 10.42 -16.27
CA LEU A 7 21.61 11.11 -15.72
C LEU A 7 21.12 10.45 -14.43
N ALA A 8 20.93 9.12 -14.45
CA ALA A 8 20.49 8.38 -13.27
C ALA A 8 21.48 8.55 -12.11
N GLY A 9 22.78 8.40 -12.36
CA GLY A 9 23.84 8.57 -11.37
C GLY A 9 23.85 9.97 -10.76
N LEU A 10 23.69 11.01 -11.58
CA LEU A 10 23.62 12.40 -11.12
C LEU A 10 22.43 12.61 -10.19
N LEU A 11 21.24 12.12 -10.56
CA LEU A 11 20.04 12.25 -9.73
C LEU A 11 20.18 11.49 -8.40
N ILE A 12 20.81 10.32 -8.40
CA ILE A 12 21.08 9.54 -7.18
C ILE A 12 22.03 10.32 -6.26
N VAL A 13 23.15 10.85 -6.79
CA VAL A 13 24.11 11.64 -6.01
C VAL A 13 23.43 12.89 -5.44
N ALA A 14 22.67 13.60 -6.27
CA ALA A 14 21.92 14.78 -5.84
C ALA A 14 20.88 14.43 -4.75
N TYR A 15 20.17 13.31 -4.88
CA TYR A 15 19.24 12.83 -3.87
C TYR A 15 19.96 12.60 -2.53
N VAL A 16 21.10 11.91 -2.52
CA VAL A 16 21.87 11.67 -1.29
C VAL A 16 22.34 12.98 -0.67
N ALA A 17 22.86 13.91 -1.48
CA ALA A 17 23.29 15.22 -1.02
C ALA A 17 22.13 16.03 -0.41
N PHE A 18 20.99 16.12 -1.10
CA PHE A 18 19.82 16.81 -0.57
C PHE A 18 19.24 16.10 0.66
N LYS A 19 19.22 14.77 0.69
CA LYS A 19 18.73 14.01 1.84
C LYS A 19 19.55 14.31 3.10
N ARG A 20 20.88 14.48 2.94
CA ARG A 20 21.79 14.88 4.03
C ARG A 20 21.51 16.30 4.54
N LEU A 21 21.18 17.23 3.66
CA LEU A 21 20.97 18.64 4.02
C LEU A 21 19.54 18.91 4.52
N THR A 22 18.54 18.40 3.80
CA THR A 22 17.11 18.63 4.04
C THR A 22 16.27 17.41 3.67
N ALA A 23 16.20 16.43 4.57
CA ALA A 23 15.49 15.16 4.33
C ALA A 23 14.03 15.31 3.87
N ARG A 24 13.36 16.40 4.28
CA ARG A 24 11.97 16.76 3.92
C ARG A 24 11.84 17.29 2.48
N TYR A 25 12.85 18.00 1.98
CA TYR A 25 12.79 18.67 0.67
C TYR A 25 13.61 17.94 -0.41
N ALA A 26 14.21 16.80 -0.09
CA ALA A 26 15.07 16.07 -1.03
C ALA A 26 14.38 15.74 -2.35
N VAL A 27 13.13 15.27 -2.34
CA VAL A 27 12.37 14.93 -3.56
C VAL A 27 12.05 16.17 -4.39
N VAL A 28 11.69 17.28 -3.73
CA VAL A 28 11.44 18.56 -4.41
C VAL A 28 12.72 19.11 -5.01
N GLY A 29 13.84 19.03 -4.29
CA GLY A 29 15.15 19.45 -4.75
C GLY A 29 15.63 18.69 -5.99
N ILE A 30 15.50 17.36 -6.01
CA ILE A 30 15.86 16.58 -7.20
C ILE A 30 14.94 16.84 -8.39
N LEU A 31 13.65 17.09 -8.16
CA LEU A 31 12.72 17.46 -9.23
C LEU A 31 13.16 18.79 -9.85
N LEU A 32 13.39 19.82 -9.05
CA LEU A 32 13.82 21.13 -9.52
C LEU A 32 15.16 21.08 -10.24
N LEU A 33 16.16 20.43 -9.63
CA LEU A 33 17.48 20.23 -10.26
C LEU A 33 17.34 19.49 -11.60
N GLY A 34 16.56 18.42 -11.61
CA GLY A 34 16.27 17.61 -12.77
C GLY A 34 15.66 18.42 -13.92
N VAL A 35 14.61 19.18 -13.62
CA VAL A 35 13.94 20.06 -14.60
C VAL A 35 14.92 21.08 -15.16
N VAL A 36 15.69 21.77 -14.30
CA VAL A 36 16.70 22.76 -14.74
C VAL A 36 17.74 22.11 -15.66
N LEU A 37 18.26 20.95 -15.29
CA LEU A 37 19.25 20.23 -16.11
C LEU A 37 18.68 19.83 -17.48
N MET A 38 17.46 19.32 -17.52
CA MET A 38 16.82 18.91 -18.78
C MET A 38 16.53 20.11 -19.69
N LEU A 39 16.13 21.25 -19.12
CA LEU A 39 15.92 22.50 -19.86
C LEU A 39 17.25 23.04 -20.42
N VAL A 40 18.30 23.10 -19.61
CA VAL A 40 19.64 23.57 -20.04
C VAL A 40 20.23 22.67 -21.13
N GLN A 41 19.98 21.36 -21.07
CA GLN A 41 20.44 20.40 -22.08
C GLN A 41 19.56 20.37 -23.35
N GLY A 42 18.46 21.14 -23.41
CA GLY A 42 17.53 21.13 -24.53
C GLY A 42 16.84 19.77 -24.73
N ARG A 43 16.69 18.98 -23.65
CA ARG A 43 16.12 17.62 -23.67
C ARG A 43 14.63 17.58 -23.38
N VAL A 44 13.98 18.74 -23.31
CA VAL A 44 12.54 18.86 -23.11
C VAL A 44 11.94 19.49 -24.35
N ASP A 45 11.08 18.75 -25.04
CA ASP A 45 10.31 19.27 -26.16
C ASP A 45 8.89 19.60 -25.68
N LEU A 46 8.63 20.90 -25.48
CA LEU A 46 7.31 21.41 -25.09
C LEU A 46 6.48 21.86 -26.30
N SER A 47 6.99 21.74 -27.53
CA SER A 47 6.31 22.25 -28.72
C SER A 47 4.99 21.55 -29.04
N ARG A 48 4.82 20.32 -28.54
CA ARG A 48 3.60 19.51 -28.68
C ARG A 48 2.73 19.51 -27.43
N LEU A 49 3.03 20.36 -26.44
CA LEU A 49 2.24 20.43 -25.22
C LEU A 49 0.95 21.19 -25.51
N GLU A 50 -0.15 20.46 -25.62
CA GLU A 50 -1.48 21.04 -25.71
C GLU A 50 -2.11 21.11 -24.32
N PHE A 51 -2.80 22.22 -24.06
CA PHE A 51 -3.59 22.38 -22.84
C PHE A 51 -4.90 21.62 -23.01
N GLU A 52 -5.03 20.50 -22.31
CA GLU A 52 -6.20 19.64 -22.35
C GLU A 52 -6.69 19.31 -20.95
N LEU A 53 -8.01 19.45 -20.75
CA LEU A 53 -8.68 19.11 -19.51
C LEU A 53 -9.07 17.63 -19.52
N ALA A 54 -8.83 16.94 -18.42
CA ALA A 54 -9.27 15.57 -18.25
C ALA A 54 -10.81 15.50 -18.27
N ALA A 55 -11.37 14.77 -19.23
CA ALA A 55 -12.79 14.49 -19.31
C ALA A 55 -13.07 13.01 -18.94
N PRO A 56 -14.19 12.72 -18.26
CA PRO A 56 -14.57 11.34 -17.97
C PRO A 56 -14.96 10.63 -19.26
N ILE A 57 -14.23 9.56 -19.61
CA ILE A 57 -14.52 8.71 -20.77
C ILE A 57 -15.16 7.43 -20.27
N LEU A 58 -16.38 7.15 -20.71
CA LEU A 58 -17.07 5.91 -20.37
C LEU A 58 -16.40 4.74 -21.08
N THR A 59 -15.75 3.89 -20.30
CA THR A 59 -15.08 2.66 -20.74
C THR A 59 -15.87 1.45 -20.24
N MET A 60 -16.34 0.61 -21.17
CA MET A 60 -17.11 -0.58 -20.82
C MET A 60 -16.25 -1.55 -19.99
N PRO A 61 -16.69 -1.99 -18.81
CA PRO A 61 -15.92 -2.93 -17.99
C PRO A 61 -15.71 -4.26 -18.70
N ALA A 62 -14.44 -4.69 -18.78
CA ALA A 62 -14.06 -6.02 -19.25
C ALA A 62 -13.58 -6.86 -18.07
N PHE A 63 -14.27 -7.96 -17.80
CA PHE A 63 -13.92 -8.86 -16.71
C PHE A 63 -12.84 -9.84 -17.16
N SER A 64 -11.81 -9.98 -16.33
CA SER A 64 -10.72 -10.93 -16.56
C SER A 64 -10.31 -11.57 -15.25
N PHE A 65 -10.29 -12.90 -15.22
CA PHE A 65 -9.78 -13.65 -14.07
C PHE A 65 -8.31 -13.31 -13.78
N ASN A 66 -7.56 -13.05 -14.84
CA ASN A 66 -6.17 -12.64 -14.74
C ASN A 66 -6.01 -11.28 -14.02
N ALA A 67 -6.81 -10.28 -14.41
CA ALA A 67 -6.80 -8.96 -13.78
C ALA A 67 -7.34 -9.01 -12.33
N LEU A 68 -8.33 -9.88 -12.09
CA LEU A 68 -8.88 -10.11 -10.76
C LEU A 68 -7.79 -10.59 -9.79
N LEU A 69 -7.01 -11.60 -10.18
CA LEU A 69 -5.96 -12.17 -9.33
C LEU A 69 -4.70 -11.30 -9.30
N SER A 70 -4.25 -10.77 -10.44
CA SER A 70 -2.97 -10.05 -10.52
C SER A 70 -3.04 -8.63 -9.97
N VAL A 71 -4.21 -7.99 -10.02
CA VAL A 71 -4.36 -6.56 -9.71
C VAL A 71 -5.40 -6.34 -8.63
N ALA A 72 -6.65 -6.78 -8.85
CA ALA A 72 -7.75 -6.43 -7.96
C ALA A 72 -7.57 -7.02 -6.55
N LEU A 73 -7.20 -8.30 -6.43
CA LEU A 73 -6.99 -8.95 -5.14
C LEU A 73 -5.81 -8.35 -4.35
N PRO A 74 -4.59 -8.17 -4.94
CA PRO A 74 -3.51 -7.47 -4.26
C PRO A 74 -3.87 -6.04 -3.85
N LEU A 75 -4.52 -5.27 -4.73
CA LEU A 75 -4.95 -3.90 -4.42
C LEU A 75 -6.00 -3.87 -3.31
N PHE A 76 -6.93 -4.83 -3.27
CA PHE A 76 -7.92 -4.95 -2.21
C PHE A 76 -7.24 -5.21 -0.85
N LEU A 77 -6.31 -6.17 -0.79
CA LEU A 77 -5.61 -6.54 0.44
C LEU A 77 -4.70 -5.43 0.97
N ILE A 78 -3.91 -4.79 0.11
CA ILE A 78 -3.07 -3.65 0.53
C ILE A 78 -3.92 -2.46 0.94
N THR A 79 -5.09 -2.28 0.34
CA THR A 79 -6.01 -1.22 0.73
C THR A 79 -6.58 -1.49 2.11
N LEU A 80 -7.07 -2.71 2.40
CA LEU A 80 -7.60 -3.05 3.71
C LEU A 80 -6.54 -2.93 4.82
N THR A 81 -5.36 -3.48 4.57
CA THR A 81 -4.30 -3.58 5.59
C THR A 81 -3.47 -2.31 5.71
N GLY A 82 -3.13 -1.66 4.59
CA GLY A 82 -2.27 -0.48 4.54
C GLY A 82 -3.00 0.85 4.68
N GLN A 83 -4.27 0.92 4.29
CA GLN A 83 -5.02 2.18 4.25
C GLN A 83 -6.15 2.22 5.28
N TYR A 84 -7.06 1.24 5.28
CA TYR A 84 -8.19 1.23 6.20
C TYR A 84 -7.77 1.04 7.66
N MET A 85 -6.97 0.02 7.96
CA MET A 85 -6.54 -0.23 9.34
C MET A 85 -5.82 0.97 9.97
N PRO A 86 -4.75 1.55 9.36
CA PRO A 86 -4.09 2.73 9.92
C PRO A 86 -4.99 3.96 9.90
N GLY A 87 -5.79 4.16 8.85
CA GLY A 87 -6.72 5.28 8.77
C GLY A 87 -7.78 5.27 9.88
N MET A 88 -8.31 4.09 10.21
CA MET A 88 -9.23 3.94 11.35
C MET A 88 -8.54 4.18 12.69
N LEU A 89 -7.28 3.73 12.85
CA LEU A 89 -6.51 4.01 14.07
C LEU A 89 -6.26 5.51 14.25
N VAL A 90 -5.94 6.22 13.16
CA VAL A 90 -5.81 7.69 13.17
C VAL A 90 -7.11 8.35 13.62
N LEU A 91 -8.25 7.98 13.03
CA LEU A 91 -9.55 8.51 13.43
C LEU A 91 -9.85 8.27 14.91
N ARG A 92 -9.55 7.07 15.42
CA ARG A 92 -9.74 6.73 16.84
C ARG A 92 -8.83 7.54 17.76
N ASN A 93 -7.57 7.71 17.39
CA ASN A 93 -6.60 8.51 18.14
C ASN A 93 -7.00 9.99 18.20
N ASP A 94 -7.63 10.51 17.15
CA ASP A 94 -8.15 11.88 17.11
C ASP A 94 -9.56 12.03 17.73
N GLY A 95 -10.11 10.96 18.32
CA GLY A 95 -11.36 10.98 19.09
C GLY A 95 -12.63 10.64 18.30
N TYR A 96 -12.52 10.24 17.02
CA TYR A 96 -13.68 9.85 16.22
C TYR A 96 -14.05 8.39 16.44
N THR A 97 -15.33 8.12 16.70
CA THR A 97 -15.84 6.79 17.07
C THR A 97 -16.60 6.07 15.95
N THR A 98 -16.62 6.63 14.73
CA THR A 98 -17.29 6.07 13.56
C THR A 98 -16.81 4.65 13.27
N SER A 99 -17.74 3.73 12.99
CA SER A 99 -17.41 2.36 12.59
C SER A 99 -16.80 2.33 11.19
N ALA A 100 -16.07 1.27 10.85
CA ALA A 100 -15.45 1.15 9.53
C ALA A 100 -16.49 0.89 8.42
N ASN A 101 -17.60 0.22 8.73
CA ASN A 101 -18.58 -0.24 7.72
C ASN A 101 -19.13 0.89 6.82
N PRO A 102 -19.59 2.04 7.35
CA PRO A 102 -20.07 3.12 6.49
C PRO A 102 -18.97 3.69 5.59
N ILE A 103 -17.74 3.79 6.10
CA ILE A 103 -16.61 4.34 5.35
C ILE A 103 -16.27 3.40 4.19
N VAL A 104 -16.11 2.10 4.46
CA VAL A 104 -15.86 1.06 3.44
C VAL A 104 -16.98 1.00 2.41
N THR A 105 -18.24 1.17 2.84
CA THR A 105 -19.39 1.13 1.94
C THR A 105 -19.39 2.32 0.97
N VAL A 106 -19.16 3.54 1.47
CA VAL A 106 -19.17 4.75 0.65
C VAL A 106 -18.02 4.75 -0.36
N THR A 107 -16.81 4.42 0.08
CA THR A 107 -15.63 4.32 -0.82
C THR A 107 -15.77 3.16 -1.81
N GLY A 108 -16.34 2.02 -1.41
CA GLY A 108 -16.63 0.90 -2.29
C GLY A 108 -17.64 1.27 -3.38
N LEU A 109 -18.75 1.91 -3.01
CA LEU A 109 -19.73 2.43 -3.96
C LEU A 109 -19.11 3.48 -4.88
N GLY A 110 -18.31 4.40 -4.34
CA GLY A 110 -17.59 5.38 -5.16
C GLY A 110 -16.64 4.73 -6.17
N SER A 111 -15.92 3.68 -5.77
CA SER A 111 -15.06 2.90 -6.66
C SER A 111 -15.89 2.23 -7.77
N LEU A 112 -17.03 1.61 -7.44
CA LEU A 112 -17.90 0.96 -8.40
C LEU A 112 -18.47 1.94 -9.43
N LEU A 113 -18.93 3.10 -8.95
CA LEU A 113 -19.48 4.16 -9.81
C LEU A 113 -18.41 4.77 -10.73
N MET A 114 -17.18 4.88 -10.23
CA MET A 114 -16.08 5.53 -10.96
C MET A 114 -15.24 4.56 -11.80
N ALA A 115 -15.39 3.25 -11.63
CA ALA A 115 -14.66 2.23 -12.38
C ALA A 115 -14.81 2.36 -13.90
N PRO A 116 -16.01 2.62 -14.48
CA PRO A 116 -16.15 2.83 -15.92
C PRO A 116 -15.41 4.07 -16.44
N PHE A 117 -15.07 5.02 -15.58
CA PHE A 117 -14.33 6.23 -15.96
C PHE A 117 -12.81 6.09 -15.77
N GLY A 118 -12.31 4.86 -15.62
CA GLY A 118 -10.89 4.57 -15.45
C GLY A 118 -10.37 4.79 -14.02
N SER A 119 -11.25 5.03 -13.04
CA SER A 119 -10.83 5.15 -11.65
C SER A 119 -10.34 3.82 -11.09
N HIS A 120 -9.28 3.88 -10.29
CA HIS A 120 -8.87 2.80 -9.39
C HIS A 120 -9.69 2.82 -8.08
N ALA A 121 -9.25 2.06 -7.08
CA ALA A 121 -9.95 1.90 -5.80
C ALA A 121 -9.91 3.18 -4.93
N PHE A 122 -11.08 3.65 -4.51
CA PHE A 122 -11.22 4.67 -3.46
C PHE A 122 -10.97 4.05 -2.09
N ASN A 123 -10.19 4.74 -1.26
CA ASN A 123 -9.84 4.28 0.08
C ASN A 123 -9.51 5.45 1.01
N ILE A 124 -9.34 5.15 2.29
CA ILE A 124 -8.89 6.15 3.27
C ILE A 124 -7.42 6.47 3.00
N ALA A 125 -7.10 7.72 2.70
CA ALA A 125 -5.73 8.18 2.67
C ALA A 125 -5.20 8.36 4.10
N ALA A 126 -4.71 7.31 4.76
CA ALA A 126 -4.36 7.33 6.19
C ALA A 126 -3.39 8.46 6.58
N ILE A 127 -2.39 8.75 5.75
CA ILE A 127 -1.41 9.83 5.97
C ILE A 127 -2.09 11.19 5.89
N THR A 128 -2.88 11.42 4.84
CA THR A 128 -3.63 12.67 4.66
C THR A 128 -4.68 12.85 5.75
N ALA A 129 -5.35 11.76 6.15
CA ALA A 129 -6.31 11.75 7.23
C ALA A 129 -5.66 12.28 8.51
N ALA A 130 -4.47 11.80 8.90
CA ALA A 130 -3.77 12.26 10.09
C ALA A 130 -3.48 13.77 10.10
N ILE A 131 -3.32 14.38 8.92
CA ILE A 131 -3.18 15.84 8.79
C ILE A 131 -4.54 16.52 8.93
N CYS A 132 -5.56 16.03 8.22
CA CYS A 132 -6.90 16.63 8.20
C CYS A 132 -7.68 16.46 9.51
N THR A 133 -7.40 15.41 10.28
CA THR A 133 -8.12 15.08 11.53
C THR A 133 -7.42 15.61 12.77
N GLY A 134 -6.17 16.07 12.63
CA GLY A 134 -5.37 16.65 13.71
C GLY A 134 -5.83 18.06 14.15
N LYS A 135 -5.35 18.50 15.32
CA LYS A 135 -5.69 19.81 15.91
C LYS A 135 -5.29 21.00 15.05
N GLN A 136 -4.32 20.83 14.15
CA GLN A 136 -3.82 21.85 13.23
C GLN A 136 -4.85 22.19 12.14
N ALA A 137 -5.77 21.28 11.82
CA ALA A 137 -6.83 21.53 10.85
C ALA A 137 -7.88 22.50 11.40
N HIS A 138 -8.30 22.27 12.65
CA HIS A 138 -9.22 23.15 13.38
C HIS A 138 -9.21 22.76 14.87
N GLU A 139 -9.36 23.73 15.78
CA GLU A 139 -9.44 23.46 17.23
C GLU A 139 -10.66 22.57 17.56
N ASP A 140 -11.85 23.01 17.15
CA ASP A 140 -13.11 22.25 17.22
C ASP A 140 -13.07 20.99 16.33
N PRO A 141 -13.09 19.76 16.92
CA PRO A 141 -13.08 18.51 16.17
C PRO A 141 -14.26 18.38 15.19
N SER A 142 -15.42 18.95 15.50
CA SER A 142 -16.62 18.84 14.66
C SER A 142 -16.49 19.58 13.33
N LYS A 143 -15.47 20.43 13.17
CA LYS A 143 -15.22 21.24 11.96
C LYS A 143 -14.04 20.78 11.12
N ARG A 144 -13.28 19.77 11.58
CA ARG A 144 -12.07 19.30 10.87
C ARG A 144 -12.36 18.67 9.51
N TRP A 145 -13.60 18.25 9.25
CA TRP A 145 -14.03 17.78 7.93
C TRP A 145 -13.79 18.81 6.81
N ILE A 146 -13.74 20.11 7.14
CA ILE A 146 -13.44 21.18 6.19
C ILE A 146 -12.07 20.97 5.55
N ALA A 147 -11.07 20.53 6.32
CA ALA A 147 -9.73 20.24 5.78
C ALA A 147 -9.76 19.08 4.79
N GLY A 148 -10.56 18.04 5.07
CA GLY A 148 -10.76 16.92 4.15
C GLY A 148 -11.48 17.33 2.85
N VAL A 149 -12.51 18.16 2.96
CA VAL A 149 -13.24 18.69 1.79
C VAL A 149 -12.36 19.63 0.97
N ALA A 150 -11.61 20.53 1.61
CA ALA A 150 -10.66 21.39 0.93
C ALA A 150 -9.61 20.57 0.18
N ALA A 151 -9.01 19.56 0.83
CA ALA A 151 -8.06 18.65 0.17
C ALA A 151 -8.69 17.95 -1.04
N GLY A 152 -9.93 17.44 -0.91
CA GLY A 152 -10.66 16.83 -2.01
C GLY A 152 -10.90 17.78 -3.18
N VAL A 153 -11.34 19.02 -2.92
CA VAL A 153 -11.52 20.05 -3.95
C VAL A 153 -10.21 20.34 -4.67
N PHE A 154 -9.11 20.53 -3.94
CA PHE A 154 -7.80 20.76 -4.57
C PHE A 154 -7.31 19.55 -5.36
N TYR A 155 -7.57 18.32 -4.90
CA TYR A 155 -7.26 17.12 -5.68
C TYR A 155 -8.07 17.01 -6.96
N ILE A 156 -9.37 17.37 -6.93
CA ILE A 156 -10.20 17.43 -8.13
C ILE A 156 -9.66 18.50 -9.09
N LEU A 157 -9.35 19.70 -8.60
CA LEU A 157 -8.78 20.76 -9.42
C LEU A 157 -7.48 20.31 -10.10
N VAL A 158 -6.54 19.73 -9.35
CA VAL A 158 -5.30 19.17 -9.92
C VAL A 158 -5.59 18.02 -10.90
N GLY A 159 -6.54 17.15 -10.58
CA GLY A 159 -6.95 16.01 -11.41
C GLY A 159 -7.54 16.43 -12.76
N VAL A 160 -8.26 17.56 -12.81
CA VAL A 160 -8.77 18.15 -14.06
C VAL A 160 -7.63 18.52 -15.02
N PHE A 161 -6.46 18.90 -14.51
CA PHE A 161 -5.26 19.12 -15.31
C PHE A 161 -4.41 17.85 -15.50
N GLY A 162 -4.91 16.67 -15.11
CA GLY A 162 -4.16 15.42 -15.09
C GLY A 162 -3.59 15.01 -16.45
N VAL A 163 -4.34 15.20 -17.54
CA VAL A 163 -3.87 14.93 -18.91
C VAL A 163 -2.70 15.84 -19.28
N THR A 164 -2.86 17.15 -19.06
CA THR A 164 -1.79 18.13 -19.27
C THR A 164 -0.56 17.81 -18.41
N LEU A 165 -0.74 17.46 -17.13
CA LEU A 165 0.35 17.11 -16.24
C LEU A 165 1.08 15.84 -16.70
N ALA A 166 0.34 14.81 -17.14
CA ALA A 166 0.92 13.61 -17.72
C ALA A 166 1.71 13.91 -19.00
N ALA A 167 1.19 14.77 -19.87
CA ALA A 167 1.89 15.22 -21.08
C ALA A 167 3.19 15.96 -20.76
N VAL A 168 3.20 16.82 -19.74
CA VAL A 168 4.43 17.47 -19.24
C VAL A 168 5.45 16.43 -18.78
N PHE A 169 5.04 15.42 -18.01
CA PHE A 169 5.95 14.34 -17.61
C PHE A 169 6.49 13.57 -18.82
N MET A 170 5.64 13.28 -19.81
CA MET A 170 6.05 12.57 -21.03
C MET A 170 6.99 13.38 -21.94
N ALA A 171 7.11 14.69 -21.75
CA ALA A 171 8.12 15.52 -22.43
C ALA A 171 9.54 15.30 -21.89
N PHE A 172 9.69 14.67 -20.71
CA PHE A 172 11.00 14.35 -20.14
C PHE A 172 11.49 12.95 -20.58
N PRO A 173 12.81 12.71 -20.60
CA PRO A 173 13.35 11.38 -20.87
C PRO A 173 12.82 10.32 -19.90
N ALA A 174 12.47 9.13 -20.39
CA ALA A 174 11.94 8.05 -19.56
C ALA A 174 12.84 7.72 -18.35
N THR A 175 14.17 7.75 -18.52
CA THR A 175 15.16 7.55 -17.45
C THR A 175 15.02 8.58 -16.33
N PHE A 176 14.69 9.84 -16.64
CA PHE A 176 14.46 10.88 -15.65
C PHE A 176 13.24 10.53 -14.79
N ILE A 177 12.11 10.22 -15.44
CA ILE A 177 10.83 9.93 -14.77
C ILE A 177 10.96 8.69 -13.87
N THR A 178 11.54 7.61 -14.39
CA THR A 178 11.66 6.34 -13.65
C THR A 178 12.64 6.47 -12.48
N THR A 179 13.76 7.17 -12.66
CA THR A 179 14.72 7.41 -11.56
C THR A 179 14.11 8.30 -10.49
N LEU A 180 13.44 9.40 -10.89
CA LEU A 180 12.76 10.30 -9.96
C LEU A 180 11.68 9.57 -9.15
N ALA A 181 10.84 8.77 -9.82
CA ALA A 181 9.81 7.96 -9.17
C ALA A 181 10.43 6.97 -8.17
N GLY A 182 11.49 6.26 -8.56
CA GLY A 182 12.21 5.34 -7.69
C GLY A 182 12.78 6.03 -6.44
N LEU A 183 13.46 7.16 -6.62
CA LEU A 183 14.04 7.95 -5.52
C LEU A 183 12.97 8.50 -4.58
N ALA A 184 11.83 8.95 -5.11
CA ALA A 184 10.70 9.41 -4.31
C ALA A 184 10.10 8.29 -3.44
N LEU A 185 10.12 7.06 -3.93
CA LEU A 185 9.58 5.88 -3.24
C LEU A 185 10.55 5.22 -2.25
N LEU A 186 11.83 5.59 -2.23
CA LEU A 186 12.83 4.96 -1.34
C LEU A 186 12.47 5.06 0.15
N GLY A 187 11.97 6.22 0.58
CA GLY A 187 11.59 6.43 1.98
C GLY A 187 10.41 5.55 2.41
N THR A 188 9.37 5.49 1.57
CA THR A 188 8.22 4.62 1.79
C THR A 188 8.62 3.14 1.75
N LEU A 189 9.43 2.73 0.77
CA LEU A 189 9.92 1.37 0.67
C LEU A 189 10.73 0.94 1.91
N GLY A 190 11.65 1.79 2.36
CA GLY A 190 12.46 1.54 3.55
C GLY A 190 11.61 1.43 4.82
N GLY A 191 10.63 2.32 5.01
CA GLY A 191 9.70 2.26 6.14
C GLY A 191 8.82 1.02 6.12
N SER A 192 8.26 0.67 4.96
CA SER A 192 7.43 -0.53 4.80
C SER A 192 8.23 -1.81 5.04
N LEU A 193 9.46 -1.92 4.55
CA LEU A 193 10.34 -3.07 4.82
C LEU A 193 10.71 -3.16 6.29
N ALA A 194 11.10 -2.04 6.92
CA ALA A 194 11.44 -2.01 8.35
C ALA A 194 10.25 -2.48 9.21
N SER A 195 9.04 -2.02 8.89
CA SER A 195 7.82 -2.45 9.58
C SER A 195 7.45 -3.91 9.31
N ALA A 196 7.57 -4.39 8.06
CA ALA A 196 7.21 -5.76 7.71
C ALA A 196 8.17 -6.79 8.34
N MET A 197 9.42 -6.41 8.58
CA MET A 197 10.48 -7.26 9.13
C MET A 197 10.68 -7.10 10.64
N SER A 198 9.84 -6.31 11.31
CA SER A 198 10.02 -5.97 12.72
C SER A 198 9.87 -7.17 13.65
N ASP A 199 8.90 -8.05 13.38
CA ASP A 199 8.69 -9.29 14.15
C ASP A 199 9.66 -10.39 13.68
N PRO A 200 10.56 -10.89 14.56
CA PRO A 200 11.49 -11.96 14.22
C PRO A 200 10.82 -13.24 13.71
N ASN A 201 9.62 -13.58 14.19
CA ASN A 201 8.94 -14.84 13.83
C ASN A 201 8.39 -14.82 12.39
N THR A 202 8.05 -13.64 11.88
CA THR A 202 7.44 -13.48 10.55
C THR A 202 8.39 -12.87 9.52
N ARG A 203 9.59 -12.47 9.95
CA ARG A 203 10.58 -11.75 9.14
C ARG A 203 10.96 -12.48 7.86
N GLU A 204 11.23 -13.79 7.94
CA GLU A 204 11.62 -14.57 6.77
C GLU A 204 10.50 -14.65 5.74
N ALA A 205 9.27 -14.89 6.19
CA ALA A 205 8.10 -14.89 5.31
C ALA A 205 7.87 -13.51 4.64
N ALA A 206 8.04 -12.42 5.39
CA ALA A 206 7.98 -11.06 4.83
C ALA A 206 9.06 -10.81 3.77
N LEU A 207 10.30 -11.26 4.02
CA LEU A 207 11.40 -11.16 3.06
C LEU A 207 11.13 -11.96 1.78
N ILE A 208 10.65 -13.19 1.93
CA ILE A 208 10.29 -14.07 0.81
C ILE A 208 9.18 -13.42 -0.01
N THR A 209 8.15 -12.88 0.65
CA THR A 209 7.05 -12.14 -0.01
C THR A 209 7.59 -11.00 -0.87
N PHE A 210 8.47 -10.17 -0.28
CA PHE A 210 9.08 -9.03 -0.97
C PHE A 210 9.93 -9.46 -2.17
N LEU A 211 10.83 -10.42 -1.98
CA LEU A 211 11.71 -10.90 -3.06
C LEU A 211 10.92 -11.54 -4.21
N ALA A 212 9.90 -12.34 -3.89
CA ALA A 212 9.04 -12.96 -4.89
C ALA A 212 8.21 -11.93 -5.68
N ALA A 213 7.69 -10.90 -4.99
CA ALA A 213 6.99 -9.79 -5.66
C ALA A 213 7.94 -8.95 -6.52
N ALA A 214 9.14 -8.63 -6.00
CA ALA A 214 10.15 -7.84 -6.69
C ALA A 214 10.75 -8.54 -7.91
N ALA A 215 10.84 -9.88 -7.88
CA ALA A 215 11.25 -10.68 -9.04
C ALA A 215 10.27 -10.56 -10.23
N ASN A 216 9.06 -10.04 -10.00
CA ASN A 216 8.04 -9.79 -11.01
C ASN A 216 7.74 -11.02 -11.91
N ILE A 217 7.71 -12.20 -11.29
CA ILE A 217 7.46 -13.46 -12.00
C ILE A 217 6.02 -13.46 -12.52
N THR A 218 5.86 -13.79 -13.80
CA THR A 218 4.55 -14.00 -14.41
C THR A 218 4.34 -15.50 -14.63
N LEU A 219 3.39 -16.10 -13.91
CA LEU A 219 3.08 -17.52 -14.00
C LEU A 219 1.58 -17.69 -14.23
N LEU A 220 1.20 -18.51 -15.22
CA LEU A 220 -0.20 -18.67 -15.68
C LEU A 220 -0.83 -17.33 -16.11
N GLY A 221 -0.01 -16.42 -16.63
CA GLY A 221 -0.36 -15.04 -16.94
C GLY A 221 -0.52 -14.13 -15.71
N ILE A 222 -0.51 -14.67 -14.49
CA ILE A 222 -0.75 -13.89 -13.27
C ILE A 222 0.56 -13.23 -12.81
N GLY A 223 0.49 -11.94 -12.48
CA GLY A 223 1.66 -11.11 -12.16
C GLY A 223 2.28 -11.37 -10.79
N GLY A 224 3.48 -10.81 -10.59
CA GLY A 224 4.32 -11.05 -9.42
C GLY A 224 3.73 -10.60 -8.08
N ALA A 225 2.85 -9.60 -8.06
CA ALA A 225 2.21 -9.13 -6.82
C ALA A 225 1.36 -10.23 -6.16
N PHE A 226 0.60 -10.99 -6.97
CA PHE A 226 -0.21 -12.11 -6.48
C PHE A 226 0.68 -13.27 -6.02
N TRP A 227 1.62 -13.70 -6.87
CA TRP A 227 2.50 -14.82 -6.54
C TRP A 227 3.41 -14.53 -5.36
N GLY A 228 3.90 -13.29 -5.24
CA GLY A 228 4.65 -12.84 -4.08
C GLY A 228 3.87 -13.02 -2.78
N LEU A 229 2.59 -12.61 -2.78
CA LEU A 229 1.70 -12.83 -1.64
C LEU A 229 1.46 -14.32 -1.36
N VAL A 230 1.16 -15.13 -2.38
CA VAL A 230 0.91 -16.57 -2.21
C VAL A 230 2.13 -17.28 -1.65
N ILE A 231 3.30 -17.06 -2.24
CA ILE A 231 4.58 -17.65 -1.79
C ILE A 231 4.89 -17.19 -0.37
N GLY A 232 4.66 -15.91 -0.08
CA GLY A 232 4.79 -15.34 1.26
C GLY A 232 3.92 -16.02 2.32
N LEU A 233 2.63 -16.20 2.01
CA LEU A 233 1.67 -16.87 2.90
C LEU A 233 2.00 -18.35 3.10
N VAL A 234 2.43 -19.04 2.04
CA VAL A 234 2.90 -20.44 2.14
C VAL A 234 4.14 -20.52 3.04
N ALA A 235 5.13 -19.65 2.84
CA ALA A 235 6.31 -19.59 3.69
C ALA A 235 5.94 -19.30 5.15
N TYR A 236 5.04 -18.33 5.39
CA TYR A 236 4.53 -18.03 6.72
C TYR A 236 3.89 -19.25 7.38
N ALA A 237 3.00 -19.95 6.67
CA ALA A 237 2.30 -21.12 7.17
C ALA A 237 3.25 -22.30 7.46
N LEU A 238 4.27 -22.52 6.63
CA LEU A 238 5.23 -23.60 6.84
C LEU A 238 6.19 -23.31 8.00
N LEU A 239 6.62 -22.06 8.17
CA LEU A 239 7.56 -21.66 9.21
C LEU A 239 6.89 -21.46 10.59
N ASN A 240 5.63 -21.01 10.62
CA ASN A 240 4.90 -20.69 11.85
C ASN A 240 3.73 -21.64 12.14
N GLY A 241 3.39 -22.54 11.23
CA GLY A 241 2.31 -23.50 11.40
C GLY A 241 2.67 -24.54 12.47
N ARG A 242 1.77 -24.72 13.44
CA ARG A 242 1.86 -25.83 14.38
C ARG A 242 1.35 -27.11 13.70
N LEU A 243 2.25 -28.03 13.39
CA LEU A 243 1.87 -29.38 12.99
C LEU A 243 0.98 -30.00 14.09
N PRO A 244 -0.15 -30.65 13.75
CA PRO A 244 -0.93 -31.39 14.72
C PRO A 244 -0.03 -32.44 15.37
N ARG A 245 0.38 -32.20 16.63
CA ARG A 245 1.11 -33.20 17.39
C ARG A 245 0.16 -34.36 17.58
N ARG A 246 0.40 -35.46 16.86
CA ARG A 246 -0.31 -36.73 17.03
C ARG A 246 -0.11 -37.12 18.50
N GLN A 247 -1.10 -36.84 19.35
CA GLN A 247 -1.08 -37.28 20.74
C GLN A 247 -1.03 -38.79 20.68
N GLY A 248 0.11 -39.37 21.07
CA GLY A 248 0.26 -40.80 21.19
C GLY A 248 -0.87 -41.30 22.06
N ALA A 249 -1.58 -42.33 21.58
CA ALA A 249 -2.56 -43.03 22.36
C ALA A 249 -1.90 -43.44 23.68
N SER A 250 -2.23 -42.75 24.77
CA SER A 250 -1.93 -43.24 26.10
C SER A 250 -2.81 -44.46 26.29
N THR A 251 -2.24 -45.63 26.05
CA THR A 251 -2.76 -46.89 26.58
C THR A 251 -2.93 -46.70 28.07
N SER A 252 -4.16 -46.52 28.53
CA SER A 252 -4.51 -46.60 29.93
C SER A 252 -4.16 -48.01 30.39
N ALA A 253 -3.06 -48.16 31.10
CA ALA A 253 -2.74 -49.39 31.79
C ALA A 253 -3.88 -49.69 32.78
N PHE A 254 -4.45 -50.89 32.63
CA PHE A 254 -5.46 -51.48 33.49
C PHE A 254 -4.85 -51.65 34.89
N ASP A 255 -5.46 -51.06 35.91
CA ASP A 255 -5.03 -51.18 37.32
C ASP A 255 -5.96 -52.18 38.04
N PRO A 256 -5.54 -53.42 38.36
CA PRO A 256 -6.42 -54.47 38.84
C PRO A 256 -6.50 -54.53 40.38
N ALA A 257 -6.46 -53.41 41.09
CA ALA A 257 -6.48 -53.39 42.56
C ALA A 257 -7.51 -52.41 43.14
N ALA A 258 -8.79 -52.78 43.09
CA ALA A 258 -9.81 -52.20 43.96
C ALA A 258 -10.80 -53.29 44.39
N ALA A 259 -10.47 -53.98 45.49
CA ALA A 259 -11.42 -54.80 46.22
C ALA A 259 -12.46 -53.91 46.93
N PRO A 260 -13.73 -54.32 47.04
CA PRO A 260 -14.75 -53.53 47.72
C PRO A 260 -14.69 -53.78 49.24
N ALA A 261 -14.57 -52.72 50.03
CA ALA A 261 -14.77 -52.75 51.47
C ALA A 261 -15.90 -51.79 51.85
N GLY A 262 -16.89 -52.30 52.59
CA GLY A 262 -17.75 -51.49 53.44
C GLY A 262 -19.24 -51.48 53.06
N GLY A 263 -19.93 -52.58 53.35
CA GLY A 263 -21.34 -52.50 53.74
C GLY A 263 -21.42 -52.14 55.22
N GLN A 264 -22.22 -51.13 55.57
CA GLN A 264 -22.67 -50.91 56.95
C GLN A 264 -24.17 -50.55 56.92
N GLU A 265 -24.96 -51.47 57.47
CA GLU A 265 -26.36 -51.30 57.85
C GLU A 265 -26.49 -50.56 59.19
N VAL A 266 -27.46 -49.64 59.23
CA VAL A 266 -28.53 -49.42 60.23
C VAL A 266 -28.27 -49.78 61.70
N GLY A 267 -28.50 -48.82 62.62
CA GLY A 267 -29.01 -49.14 63.95
C GLY A 267 -28.83 -48.09 65.06
N LYS A 268 -29.91 -47.31 65.29
CA LYS A 268 -30.26 -46.52 66.49
C LYS A 268 -29.47 -45.25 66.83
#